data_AF-A0AAQ3QKA2-F1
#
_entry.id   AF-A0AAQ3QKA2-F1
#
_cell.length_a   1.000
_cell.length_b   1.000
_cell.length_c   1.000
_cell.angle_alpha   90.00
_cell.angle_beta   90.00
_cell.angle_gamma   90.00
#
_symmetry.space_group_name_H-M   'P 1'
#
loop_
_entity.id
_entity.type
_entity.pdbx_description
1 polymer ?
#
loop_
_entity_poly.entity_id
_entity_poly.type
_entity_poly.pdbx_seq_one_letter_code
_entity_poly.pdbx_strand_id
1 'polypeptide(L)'
;MFSLSNLLTLSLLLRLLKLDAIATCKYCDLPEPLHLSSCVPIPGPNLLHPLQDRSNDTSLPVGASPCTSLQGGEGLLYLVNSFGTIEPKAAKVLRKPNHR
;
A
#
# COMPACT_ATOMS: atom_id res chain seq x y z
N MET A 1 -11.77 0.70 8.79
CA MET A 1 -10.49 0.95 9.50
C MET A 1 -10.13 2.43 9.42
N PHE A 2 -9.57 3.02 10.48
CA PHE A 2 -9.13 4.42 10.50
C PHE A 2 -7.60 4.51 10.35
N SER A 3 -7.13 5.29 9.38
CA SER A 3 -5.70 5.54 9.14
C SER A 3 -5.38 7.00 9.42
N LEU A 4 -4.35 7.21 10.25
CA LEU A 4 -3.77 8.53 10.51
C LEU A 4 -2.81 8.99 9.40
N SER A 5 -2.51 8.12 8.44
CA SER A 5 -1.65 8.44 7.30
C SER A 5 -2.45 9.11 6.16
N ASN A 6 -1.76 9.50 5.08
CA ASN A 6 -2.39 10.14 3.92
C ASN A 6 -2.89 9.09 2.90
N LEU A 7 -3.58 9.54 1.85
CA LEU A 7 -4.15 8.65 0.82
C LEU A 7 -3.06 7.98 -0.01
N LEU A 8 -1.90 8.63 -0.23
CA LEU A 8 -0.77 8.02 -0.93
C LEU A 8 -0.18 6.83 -0.15
N THR A 9 0.02 6.98 1.17
CA THR A 9 0.50 5.92 2.05
C THR A 9 -0.49 4.75 2.08
N LEU A 10 -1.79 5.03 2.18
CA LEU A 10 -2.79 3.97 2.10
C LEU A 10 -2.73 3.24 0.74
N SER A 11 -2.61 3.97 -0.37
CA SER A 11 -2.48 3.38 -1.71
C SER A 11 -1.20 2.53 -1.84
N LEU A 12 -0.10 2.96 -1.24
CA LEU A 12 1.16 2.21 -1.21
C LEU A 12 0.98 0.89 -0.44
N LEU A 13 0.43 0.94 0.78
CA LEU A 13 0.19 -0.25 1.60
C LEU A 13 -0.71 -1.27 0.89
N LEU A 14 -1.78 -0.80 0.24
CA LEU A 14 -2.68 -1.68 -0.53
C LEU A 14 -1.97 -2.36 -1.71
N ARG A 15 -1.06 -1.66 -2.39
CA ARG A 15 -0.27 -2.23 -3.47
C ARG A 15 0.75 -3.23 -2.95
N LEU A 16 1.38 -2.95 -1.81
CA LEU A 16 2.36 -3.82 -1.18
C LEU A 16 1.74 -5.12 -0.69
N LEU A 17 0.49 -5.14 -0.19
CA LEU A 17 -0.23 -6.40 0.12
C LEU A 17 -0.33 -7.33 -1.09
N LYS A 18 -0.69 -6.76 -2.25
CA LYS A 18 -0.77 -7.53 -3.50
C LYS A 18 0.61 -7.99 -3.94
N LEU A 19 1.63 -7.16 -3.73
CA LEU A 19 3.01 -7.50 -4.09
C LEU A 19 3.58 -8.58 -3.17
N ASP A 20 3.34 -8.53 -1.86
CA ASP A 20 3.84 -9.50 -0.87
C ASP A 20 3.36 -10.93 -1.17
N ALA A 21 2.14 -11.04 -1.70
CA ALA A 21 1.55 -12.30 -2.12
C ALA A 21 2.27 -12.96 -3.32
N ILE A 22 3.02 -12.19 -4.12
CA ILE A 22 3.68 -12.67 -5.35
C ILE A 22 5.20 -12.48 -5.34
N ALA A 23 5.74 -11.61 -4.49
CA ALA A 23 7.15 -11.27 -4.45
C ALA A 23 7.96 -12.32 -3.68
N THR A 24 9.06 -12.74 -4.29
CA THR A 24 10.02 -13.71 -3.73
C THR A 24 11.30 -13.04 -3.19
N CYS A 25 11.54 -11.77 -3.53
CA CYS A 25 12.69 -10.98 -3.11
C CYS A 25 12.31 -9.92 -2.06
N LYS A 26 13.31 -9.25 -1.48
CA LYS A 26 13.08 -8.09 -0.62
C LYS A 26 12.64 -6.89 -1.46
N TYR A 27 11.90 -5.98 -0.84
CA TYR A 27 11.40 -4.79 -1.54
C TYR A 27 12.52 -3.88 -2.04
N CYS A 28 13.67 -3.83 -1.35
CA CYS A 28 14.85 -3.11 -1.80
C CYS A 28 15.51 -3.72 -3.06
N ASP A 29 15.32 -5.01 -3.29
CA ASP A 29 15.90 -5.76 -4.42
C ASP A 29 14.92 -5.90 -5.59
N LEU A 30 13.83 -5.13 -5.59
CA LEU A 30 12.85 -5.18 -6.69
C LEU A 30 13.53 -4.81 -8.02
N PRO A 31 13.39 -5.65 -9.06
CA PRO A 31 14.03 -5.41 -10.36
C PRO A 31 13.40 -4.22 -11.09
N GLU A 32 12.14 -3.91 -10.79
CA GLU A 32 11.40 -2.79 -11.36
C GLU A 32 10.89 -1.87 -10.24
N PRO A 33 10.86 -0.54 -10.47
CA PRO A 33 10.32 0.40 -9.50
C PRO A 33 8.83 0.16 -9.27
N LEU A 34 8.36 0.46 -8.07
CA LEU A 34 6.94 0.33 -7.74
C LEU A 34 6.14 1.47 -8.40
N HIS A 35 5.26 1.09 -9.33
CA HIS A 35 4.34 2.03 -9.97
C HIS A 35 3.04 2.15 -9.19
N LEU A 36 2.80 3.33 -8.60
CA LEU A 36 1.50 3.73 -8.08
C LEU A 36 0.83 4.67 -9.10
N SER A 37 -0.43 4.41 -9.43
CA SER A 37 -1.18 5.21 -10.41
C SER A 37 -1.39 6.68 -9.99
N SER A 38 -1.13 7.00 -8.73
CA SER A 38 -1.21 8.34 -8.15
C SER A 38 0.15 9.00 -7.90
N CYS A 39 1.27 8.30 -8.11
CA CYS A 39 2.62 8.76 -7.75
C CYS A 39 3.65 8.53 -8.87
N VAL A 40 4.84 9.08 -8.70
CA VAL A 40 6.00 8.72 -9.52
C VAL A 40 6.46 7.29 -9.18
N PRO A 41 7.14 6.58 -10.10
CA PRO A 41 7.71 5.27 -9.80
C PRO A 41 8.67 5.35 -8.61
N ILE A 42 8.50 4.46 -7.63
CA ILE A 42 9.29 4.44 -6.41
C ILE A 42 10.29 3.29 -6.50
N PRO A 43 11.61 3.54 -6.61
CA PRO A 43 12.61 2.49 -6.54
C PRO A 43 12.51 1.72 -5.22
N GLY A 44 12.75 0.42 -5.27
CA GLY A 44 12.73 -0.45 -4.08
C GLY A 44 13.50 0.10 -2.87
N PRO A 45 14.75 0.57 -3.03
CA PRO A 45 15.54 1.15 -1.95
C PRO A 45 14.96 2.43 -1.34
N ASN A 46 14.07 3.13 -2.06
CA ASN A 46 13.45 4.38 -1.59
C ASN A 46 12.11 4.14 -0.89
N LEU A 47 11.68 2.88 -0.74
CA LEU A 47 10.52 2.53 0.08
C LEU A 47 10.82 2.79 1.56
N LEU A 48 9.76 2.98 2.36
CA LEU A 48 9.87 3.28 3.79
C LEU A 48 10.80 2.27 4.47
N HIS A 49 11.71 2.74 5.33
CA HIS A 49 12.66 1.90 6.06
C HIS A 49 12.06 0.62 6.68
N PRO A 50 10.89 0.65 7.36
CA PRO A 50 10.28 -0.58 7.89
C PRO A 50 9.86 -1.59 6.82
N LEU A 51 9.77 -1.21 5.55
CA LEU A 51 9.42 -2.09 4.43
C LEU A 51 10.66 -2.71 3.77
N GLN A 52 11.87 -2.31 4.12
CA GLN A 52 13.07 -2.80 3.44
C GLN A 52 13.45 -4.23 3.86
N ASP A 53 13.13 -4.63 5.09
CA ASP A 53 13.47 -5.96 5.61
C ASP A 53 12.23 -6.78 5.97
N ARG A 54 11.81 -7.63 5.03
CA ARG A 54 10.64 -8.53 5.18
C ARG A 54 10.82 -9.57 6.30
N SER A 55 12.06 -9.84 6.70
CA SER A 55 12.40 -10.83 7.72
C SER A 55 12.37 -10.29 9.15
N ASN A 56 12.22 -8.97 9.32
CA ASN A 56 12.23 -8.32 10.62
C ASN A 56 10.80 -8.22 11.18
N ASP A 57 10.58 -8.65 12.43
CA ASP A 57 9.29 -8.63 13.12
C ASP A 57 8.72 -7.20 13.33
N THR A 58 9.57 -6.17 13.17
CA THR A 58 9.18 -4.75 13.18
C THR A 58 8.87 -4.18 11.80
N SER A 59 9.11 -4.93 10.72
CA SER A 59 8.48 -4.58 9.44
C SER A 59 6.98 -4.69 9.65
N LEU A 60 6.23 -3.63 9.32
CA LEU A 60 4.77 -3.66 9.36
C LEU A 60 4.38 -4.96 8.66
N PRO A 61 3.86 -5.99 9.37
CA PRO A 61 3.54 -7.22 8.72
C PRO A 61 2.36 -6.83 7.86
N VAL A 62 2.63 -6.66 6.57
CA VAL A 62 1.62 -6.45 5.54
C VAL A 62 0.57 -7.56 5.74
N GLY A 63 1.02 -8.76 6.13
CA GLY A 63 0.26 -9.91 6.67
C GLY A 63 -0.61 -9.73 7.93
N ALA A 64 -0.26 -8.86 8.89
CA ALA A 64 -0.96 -8.67 10.17
C ALA A 64 -1.71 -7.34 10.27
N SER A 65 -1.49 -6.43 9.32
CA SER A 65 -2.31 -5.24 9.19
C SER A 65 -3.77 -5.65 8.89
N PRO A 66 -4.81 -4.94 9.38
CA PRO A 66 -6.20 -5.25 9.02
C PRO A 66 -6.51 -5.05 7.52
N CYS A 67 -5.47 -4.81 6.71
CA CYS A 67 -5.51 -4.85 5.27
C CYS A 67 -5.31 -6.29 4.70
N THR A 68 -4.86 -7.30 5.44
CA THR A 68 -4.84 -8.68 4.91
C THR A 68 -6.21 -9.34 4.88
N SER A 69 -7.13 -8.93 5.76
CA SER A 69 -8.54 -9.35 5.71
C SER A 69 -9.30 -8.79 4.49
N LEU A 70 -8.64 -7.99 3.64
CA LEU A 70 -9.20 -7.42 2.39
C LEU A 70 -9.55 -8.46 1.31
N GLN A 71 -9.16 -9.72 1.47
CA GLN A 71 -9.48 -10.77 0.51
C GLN A 71 -10.93 -11.29 0.63
N GLY A 72 -11.65 -10.93 1.69
CA GLY A 72 -12.96 -11.49 2.07
C GLY A 72 -14.20 -10.97 1.33
N GLY A 73 -14.07 -10.10 0.32
CA GLY A 73 -15.18 -9.75 -0.57
C GLY A 73 -16.21 -8.72 -0.07
N GLU A 74 -16.26 -8.43 1.24
CA GLU A 74 -17.07 -7.32 1.76
C GLU A 74 -16.29 -6.00 1.74
N GLY A 75 -16.84 -4.97 1.12
CA GLY A 75 -16.17 -3.68 0.95
C GLY A 75 -15.80 -3.04 2.28
N LEU A 76 -14.51 -2.83 2.54
CA LEU A 76 -14.03 -2.19 3.76
C LEU A 76 -14.00 -0.66 3.61
N LEU A 77 -14.68 0.06 4.51
CA LEU A 77 -14.59 1.52 4.58
C LEU A 77 -13.28 1.94 5.26
N TYR A 78 -12.39 2.59 4.51
CA TYR A 78 -11.21 3.26 5.04
C TYR A 78 -11.52 4.73 5.31
N LEU A 79 -11.40 5.11 6.58
CA LEU A 79 -11.39 6.51 6.98
C LEU A 79 -9.94 6.95 7.05
N VAL A 80 -9.59 7.98 6.31
CA VAL A 80 -8.22 8.50 6.22
C VAL A 80 -8.28 9.94 6.68
N ASN A 81 -7.36 10.34 7.56
CA ASN A 81 -7.22 11.73 7.97
C ASN A 81 -6.53 12.56 6.88
N SER A 82 -7.16 12.61 5.70
CA SER A 82 -6.71 13.38 4.54
C SER A 82 -7.93 13.81 3.72
N PHE A 83 -7.79 14.93 3.03
CA PHE A 83 -8.84 15.44 2.14
C PHE A 83 -8.54 15.07 0.70
N GLY A 84 -9.54 14.54 -0.01
CA GLY A 84 -9.38 14.16 -1.42
C GLY A 84 -9.04 15.33 -2.35
N THR A 85 -9.24 16.57 -1.92
CA THR A 85 -8.80 17.79 -2.63
C THR A 85 -7.29 18.01 -2.56
N ILE A 86 -6.63 17.53 -1.50
CA ILE A 86 -5.17 17.63 -1.30
C ILE A 86 -4.45 16.54 -2.12
N GLU A 87 -5.02 15.34 -2.18
CA GLU A 87 -4.44 14.19 -2.90
C GLU A 87 -5.42 13.63 -3.96
N PRO A 88 -5.82 14.43 -4.97
CA PRO A 88 -6.91 14.08 -5.89
C PRO A 88 -6.61 12.84 -6.73
N LYS A 89 -5.34 12.61 -7.08
CA LYS A 89 -4.91 11.42 -7.81
C LYS A 89 -5.09 10.16 -6.97
N ALA A 90 -4.66 10.18 -5.71
CA ALA A 90 -4.80 9.05 -4.79
C ALA A 90 -6.28 8.80 -4.45
N ALA A 91 -7.03 9.86 -4.17
CA ALA A 91 -8.47 9.78 -3.94
C ALA A 91 -9.22 9.14 -5.12
N LYS A 92 -8.88 9.52 -6.36
CA LYS A 92 -9.50 8.95 -7.56
C LYS A 92 -9.21 7.46 -7.73
N VAL A 93 -8.00 7.02 -7.38
CA VAL A 93 -7.61 5.60 -7.46
C VAL A 93 -8.32 4.79 -6.38
N LEU A 94 -8.30 5.28 -5.13
CA LEU A 94 -8.87 4.57 -3.97
C LEU A 94 -10.40 4.54 -3.95
N ARG A 95 -11.08 5.52 -4.58
CA ARG A 95 -12.55 5.54 -4.70
C ARG A 95 -13.09 4.64 -5.81
N LYS A 96 -12.25 4.14 -6.71
CA LYS A 96 -12.72 3.19 -7.73
C LYS A 96 -13.06 1.87 -7.04
N PRO A 97 -14.27 1.32 -7.25
CA PRO A 97 -14.53 -0.05 -6.81
C PRO A 97 -13.51 -0.97 -7.47
N ASN A 98 -12.88 -1.84 -6.69
CA ASN A 98 -11.88 -2.79 -7.19
C ASN A 98 -12.46 -3.53 -8.40
N HIS A 99 -11.93 -3.29 -9.61
CA HIS A 99 -12.07 -4.26 -10.69
C HIS A 99 -11.29 -5.51 -10.24
N ARG A 100 -12.03 -6.60 -10.04
CA ARG A 100 -11.51 -7.92 -9.72
C ARG A 100 -10.45 -8.34 -10.73
#